data_AF-A0A5B7X496-F1
#
_entry.id   AF-A0A5B7X496-F1
#
_cell.length_a   1.000
_cell.length_b   1.000
_cell.length_c   1.000
_cell.angle_alpha   90.00
_cell.angle_beta   90.00
_cell.angle_gamma   90.00
#
_symmetry.space_group_name_H-M   'P 1'
#
loop_
_entity.id
_entity.type
_entity.pdbx_description
1 polymer ?
#
loop_
_entity_poly.entity_id
_entity_poly.type
_entity_poly.pdbx_seq_one_letter_code
_entity_poly.pdbx_strand_id
1 'polypeptide(L)' 'MLFKFGLKIAILALEIFLAIYSIVLSDSLLVKFLFFAFSAGIIAFLVTRLTSKLLPSDKDYISGEQEQDFR' A
#
# COMPACT_ATOMS: atom_id res chain seq x y z
N MET A 1 -15.53 5.29 11.45
CA MET A 1 -14.61 5.89 12.46
C MET A 1 -13.19 5.29 12.43
N LEU A 2 -12.97 4.05 11.93
CA LEU A 2 -11.64 3.43 11.79
C LEU A 2 -10.64 4.18 10.89
N PHE A 3 -11.09 4.79 9.79
CA PHE A 3 -10.19 5.47 8.84
C PHE A 3 -9.43 6.65 9.47
N LYS A 4 -10.10 7.41 10.36
CA LYS A 4 -9.48 8.51 11.12
C LYS A 4 -8.44 8.01 12.13
N PHE A 5 -8.59 6.78 12.61
CA PHE A 5 -7.68 6.16 13.57
C PHE A 5 -6.45 5.56 12.87
N GLY A 6 -6.66 4.91 11.71
CA GLY A 6 -5.58 4.40 10.88
C GLY A 6 -4.65 5.50 10.36
N LEU A 7 -5.20 6.66 9.99
CA LEU A 7 -4.39 7.82 9.58
C LEU A 7 -3.53 8.35 10.73
N LYS A 8 -4.07 8.45 11.95
CA LYS A 8 -3.30 8.85 13.14
C LYS A 8 -2.14 7.90 13.44
N ILE A 9 -2.39 6.59 13.32
CA ILE A 9 -1.37 5.56 13.53
C ILE A 9 -0.30 5.63 12.44
N ALA A 10 -0.67 5.87 11.19
CA ALA A 10 0.28 6.02 10.09
C ALA A 10 1.17 7.27 10.26
N ILE A 11 0.60 8.40 10.68
CA ILE A 11 1.35 9.63 10.97
C ILE A 11 2.31 9.41 12.14
N LEU A 12 1.86 8.76 13.22
CA LEU A 12 2.72 8.43 14.36
C LEU A 12 3.86 7.49 13.96
N ALA A 13 3.59 6.47 13.16
CA ALA A 13 4.61 5.56 12.65
C ALA A 13 5.64 6.29 11.78
N LEU A 14 5.19 7.23 10.93
CA LEU A 14 6.05 8.04 10.09
C LEU A 14 6.94 8.98 10.92
N GLU A 15 6.37 9.62 11.94
CA GLU A 15 7.06 10.56 12.82
C GLU A 15 8.14 9.87 13.65
N ILE A 16 7.86 8.66 14.15
CA ILE A 16 8.86 7.81 14.81
C ILE A 16 9.95 7.40 13.81
N PHE A 17 9.58 7.05 12.58
CA PHE A 17 10.54 6.72 11.51
C PHE A 17 11.48 7.89 11.20
N LEU A 18 10.94 9.11 11.11
CA LEU A 18 11.71 10.32 10.84
C LEU A 18 12.58 10.74 12.02
N ALA A 19 12.08 10.64 13.24
CA ALA A 19 12.85 10.94 14.44
C ALA A 19 14.04 9.97 14.59
N ILE A 20 13.83 8.68 14.33
CA ILE A 20 14.90 7.67 14.30
C ILE A 20 15.87 7.93 13.15
N TYR A 21 15.38 8.32 11.97
CA TYR A 21 16.24 8.72 10.85
C TYR A 21 17.14 9.91 11.24
N SER A 22 16.57 10.94 11.86
CA SER A 22 17.31 12.15 12.25
C SER A 22 18.33 11.92 13.36
N ILE A 23 18.09 10.96 14.27
CA ILE A 23 19.01 10.65 15.37
C ILE A 23 20.05 9.58 14.97
N VAL A 24 19.68 8.60 14.15
CA VAL A 24 20.49 7.41 13.87
C VAL A 24 21.18 7.42 12.51
N LEU A 25 20.71 8.18 11.51
CA LEU A 25 21.48 8.37 10.27
C LEU A 25 22.65 9.33 10.47
N SER A 26 23.58 8.85 11.29
CA SER A 26 25.01 8.88 11.01
C SER A 26 25.28 8.36 9.59
N ASP A 27 26.42 8.75 9.00
CA ASP A 27 26.88 8.55 7.61
C ASP A 27 26.83 7.13 6.98
N SER A 28 26.18 6.16 7.62
CA SER A 28 26.10 4.77 7.17
C SER A 28 25.15 4.57 5.99
N LEU A 29 25.71 4.05 4.89
CA LEU A 29 25.01 3.68 3.66
C LEU A 29 23.99 2.56 3.88
N LEU A 30 24.26 1.63 4.80
CA LEU A 30 23.42 0.47 5.08
C LEU A 30 22.08 0.90 5.71
N VAL A 31 22.12 1.86 6.65
CA VAL A 31 20.92 2.37 7.31
C VAL A 31 20.02 3.11 6.31
N LYS A 32 20.63 3.88 5.39
CA LYS A 32 19.92 4.51 4.26
C LYS A 32 19.23 3.47 3.37
N PHE A 33 19.92 2.37 3.07
CA PHE A 33 19.38 1.29 2.25
C PHE A 33 18.23 0.53 2.93
N LEU A 34 18.35 0.20 4.22
CA LEU A 34 17.29 -0.48 4.98
C LEU A 34 16.03 0.39 5.08
N PHE A 35 16.20 1.70 5.27
CA PHE A 35 15.09 2.65 5.30
C PHE A 35 14.39 2.73 3.94
N PHE A 36 15.19 2.77 2.86
CA PHE A 36 14.68 2.73 1.49
C PHE A 36 13.89 1.44 1.21
N ALA A 37 14.45 0.28 1.56
CA ALA A 37 13.77 -1.00 1.36
C ALA A 37 12.46 -1.10 2.16
N PHE A 38 12.46 -0.62 3.41
CA PHE A 38 11.27 -0.62 4.26
C PHE A 38 10.18 0.31 3.71
N SER A 39 10.54 1.53 3.32
CA SER A 39 9.60 2.48 2.72
C SER A 39 9.08 2.00 1.36
N ALA A 40 9.94 1.40 0.52
CA ALA A 40 9.52 0.77 -0.73
C ALA A 40 8.53 -0.38 -0.49
N GLY A 41 8.72 -1.19 0.55
CA GLY A 41 7.79 -2.27 0.93
C GLY A 41 6.41 -1.75 1.34
N ILE A 42 6.36 -0.66 2.12
CA ILE A 42 5.09 -0.02 2.50
C ILE A 42 4.38 0.55 1.27
N ILE A 43 5.11 1.26 0.40
CA ILE A 43 4.57 1.82 -0.84
C ILE A 43 4.01 0.71 -1.72
N ALA A 44 4.78 -0.37 -1.94
CA ALA A 44 4.35 -1.50 -2.75
C ALA A 44 3.06 -2.14 -2.19
N PHE A 45 2.99 -2.37 -0.87
CA PHE A 45 1.79 -2.90 -0.23
C PHE A 45 0.57 -1.99 -0.38
N LEU A 46 0.74 -0.68 -0.19
CA LEU A 46 -0.32 0.30 -0.39
C LEU A 46 -0.80 0.32 -1.84
N VAL A 47 0.13 0.37 -2.79
CA VAL A 47 -0.17 0.40 -4.22
C VAL A 47 -0.87 -0.88 -4.63
N THR A 48 -0.38 -2.06 -4.28
CA THR A 48 -1.07 -3.33 -4.58
C THR A 48 -2.49 -3.34 -4.03
N ARG A 49 -2.69 -2.92 -2.78
CA ARG A 49 -4.02 -2.90 -2.14
C ARG A 49 -4.96 -1.86 -2.78
N LEU A 50 -4.43 -0.72 -3.20
CA LEU A 50 -5.18 0.30 -3.93
C LEU A 50 -5.55 -0.20 -5.33
N THR A 51 -4.59 -0.75 -6.06
CA THR A 51 -4.79 -1.30 -7.41
C THR A 51 -5.81 -2.45 -7.39
N SER A 52 -5.77 -3.37 -6.44
CA SER A 52 -6.79 -4.45 -6.33
C SER A 52 -8.19 -3.94 -5.99
N LYS A 53 -8.33 -2.71 -5.50
CA LYS A 53 -9.61 -2.08 -5.17
C LYS A 53 -10.08 -1.11 -6.27
N LEU A 54 -9.15 -0.57 -7.06
CA LEU A 54 -9.39 0.41 -8.12
C LEU A 54 -9.51 -0.23 -9.51
N LEU A 55 -8.69 -1.24 -9.81
CA LEU A 55 -8.95 -2.10 -10.95
C LEU A 55 -10.04 -3.08 -10.51
N PRO A 56 -11.27 -2.99 -11.05
CA PRO A 56 -12.19 -4.12 -10.95
C PRO A 56 -11.42 -5.35 -11.43
N SER A 57 -11.42 -6.41 -10.62
CA SER A 57 -10.89 -7.68 -11.09
C SER A 57 -11.79 -8.05 -12.25
N ASP A 58 -11.29 -7.95 -13.49
CA ASP A 58 -11.96 -8.32 -14.75
C ASP A 58 -12.26 -9.83 -14.79
N LYS A 59 -13.02 -10.31 -13.82
CA LYS A 59 -13.64 -11.63 -13.79
C LYS A 59 -15.17 -11.52 -13.85
N ASP A 60 -15.72 -10.32 -13.63
CA ASP A 60 -17.16 -10.08 -13.72
C ASP A 60 -17.61 -9.48 -15.07
N TYR A 61 -16.69 -9.30 -16.03
CA TYR A 61 -17.02 -8.81 -17.38
C TYR A 61 -17.08 -9.90 -18.48
N ILE A 62 -17.07 -11.19 -18.12
CA ILE A 62 -17.37 -12.27 -19.07
C ILE A 62 -18.28 -13.32 -18.42
N SER A 63 -19.55 -12.98 -18.17
CA SER A 63 -20.68 -13.94 -18.21
C SER A 63 -22.01 -13.21 -18.00
N GLY A 64 -22.35 -12.35 -18.97
CA GLY A 64 -23.68 -11.73 -19.07
C GLY A 64 -24.52 -12.22 -20.25
N GLU A 65 -23.99 -13.11 -21.11
CA GLU A 65 -24.72 -13.59 -22.29
C GLU A 65 -24.36 -15.05 -22.60
N GLN A 66 -24.99 -15.96 -21.87
CA GLN A 66 -25.32 -17.28 -22.44
C GLN A 66 -26.83 -17.50 -22.26
N GLU A 67 -27.48 -17.74 -23.40
CA GLU A 67 -28.57 -18.71 -23.54
C GLU A 67 -30.00 -18.27 -23.14
N GLN A 68 -30.71 -17.63 -24.09
CA GLN A 68 -32.14 -17.88 -24.35
C GLN A 68 -32.62 -17.10 -25.60
N ASP A 69 -32.30 -17.58 -26.81
CA ASP A 69 -33.23 -17.48 -27.96
C ASP A 69 -32.83 -18.48 -29.06
N PHE A 70 -33.12 -19.76 -28.82
CA PHE A 70 -33.16 -20.76 -29.89
C PHE A 70 -34.23 -21.80 -29.53
N ARG A 71 -35.50 -21.39 -29.61
CA ARG A 71 -36.64 -22.24 -30.01
C ARG A 71 -37.96 -21.49 -30.04
#